data_AF-A0A1H7H8B7-F1
#
_entry.id   AF-A0A1H7H8B7-F1
#
_cell.length_a   1.000
_cell.length_b   1.000
_cell.length_c   1.000
_cell.angle_alpha   90.00
_cell.angle_beta   90.00
_cell.angle_gamma   90.00
#
_symmetry.space_group_name_H-M   'P 1'
#
loop_
_entity.id
_entity.type
_entity.pdbx_description
1 polymer ?
#
loop_
_entity_poly.entity_id
_entity_poly.type
_entity_poly.pdbx_seq_one_letter_code
_entity_poly.pdbx_strand_id
1 'polypeptide(L)'
;MKITAIGADISKNDVSCSTMLVENIEKSLYKVKKLGARDVALTNVTGDDVVVSAFVEDDLLEIVNEGIVNVLKESAENLGDLSGISQTPEGAGEGISYAESTVRKDRYPDAIVLGFDTYGGEPFVADVANSTIDAAKGMKNLTDVSDYIESKIRKIPGVGYVSPETDDPVVVATVENIESVGVIASAMIGAALGNKNVYLVKRGTTCNVLPGSVIFSATAFMNGNIIDLAVPFENKTRILR
;
A
#
# COMPACT_ATOMS: atom_id res chain seq x y z
N MET A 1 -8.87 -16.03 -3.98
CA MET A 1 -8.15 -14.97 -4.68
C MET A 1 -8.24 -13.79 -3.78
N LYS A 2 -7.09 -13.20 -3.53
CA LYS A 2 -6.93 -12.01 -2.74
C LYS A 2 -6.11 -11.02 -3.55
N ILE A 3 -6.17 -9.78 -3.12
CA ILE A 3 -5.07 -8.85 -3.32
C ILE A 3 -4.20 -8.91 -2.07
N THR A 4 -2.89 -8.93 -2.28
CA THR A 4 -1.87 -8.70 -1.26
C THR A 4 -1.14 -7.41 -1.62
N ALA A 5 -0.78 -6.59 -0.64
CA ALA A 5 0.02 -5.38 -0.80
C ALA A 5 1.06 -5.32 0.32
N ILE A 6 2.31 -5.06 -0.07
CA ILE A 6 3.45 -4.95 0.83
C ILE A 6 4.09 -3.58 0.64
N GLY A 7 4.11 -2.80 1.72
CA GLY A 7 4.77 -1.50 1.82
C GLY A 7 6.16 -1.64 2.45
N ALA A 8 7.13 -0.85 2.01
CA ALA A 8 8.46 -0.82 2.63
C ALA A 8 9.22 0.48 2.31
N ASP A 9 9.93 1.03 3.30
CA ASP A 9 11.07 1.91 3.07
C ASP A 9 12.33 1.05 2.83
N ILE A 10 12.83 1.15 1.61
CA ILE A 10 14.07 0.51 1.15
C ILE A 10 14.93 1.51 0.37
N SER A 11 14.63 2.79 0.54
CA SER A 11 15.35 3.90 -0.06
C SER A 11 16.66 4.13 0.70
N LYS A 12 17.59 4.86 0.10
CA LYS A 12 18.80 5.29 0.81
C LYS A 12 18.60 6.52 1.72
N ASN A 13 17.40 7.10 1.76
CA ASN A 13 17.13 8.38 2.42
C ASN A 13 15.65 8.56 2.76
N ASP A 14 15.40 9.13 3.93
CA ASP A 14 14.07 9.30 4.54
C ASP A 14 13.21 10.43 3.89
N VAL A 15 13.28 10.57 2.57
CA VAL A 15 12.60 11.65 1.83
C VAL A 15 12.07 11.18 0.47
N SER A 16 12.79 10.31 -0.23
CA SER A 16 12.42 9.97 -1.60
C SER A 16 12.99 8.65 -2.11
N CYS A 17 12.17 7.93 -2.88
CA CYS A 17 12.65 6.84 -3.73
C CYS A 17 13.44 7.37 -4.93
N SER A 18 14.60 6.79 -5.20
CA SER A 18 15.31 7.09 -6.44
C SER A 18 14.61 6.49 -7.66
N THR A 19 14.79 7.12 -8.83
CA THR A 19 14.28 6.56 -10.10
C THR A 19 14.83 5.16 -10.37
N MET A 20 16.08 4.91 -9.95
CA MET A 20 16.72 3.60 -10.13
C MET A 20 16.07 2.53 -9.26
N LEU A 21 15.73 2.84 -8.01
CA LEU A 21 14.98 1.95 -7.12
C LEU A 21 13.63 1.55 -7.74
N VAL A 22 12.84 2.55 -8.15
CA VAL A 22 11.53 2.35 -8.79
C VAL A 22 11.64 1.48 -10.05
N GLU A 23 12.59 1.81 -10.96
CA GLU A 23 12.80 1.04 -12.18
C GLU A 23 13.25 -0.39 -11.92
N ASN A 24 14.10 -0.63 -10.91
CA ASN A 24 14.59 -1.95 -10.56
C ASN A 24 13.46 -2.84 -10.03
N ILE A 25 12.59 -2.29 -9.19
CA ILE A 25 11.39 -3.00 -8.71
C ILE A 25 10.52 -3.35 -9.92
N GLU A 26 10.12 -2.38 -10.73
CA GLU A 26 9.22 -2.58 -11.88
C GLU A 26 9.77 -3.61 -12.88
N LYS A 27 11.07 -3.55 -13.19
CA LYS A 27 11.75 -4.54 -14.06
C LYS A 27 11.84 -5.92 -13.44
N SER A 28 11.70 -6.06 -12.13
CA SER A 28 11.83 -7.34 -11.41
C SER A 28 10.49 -8.01 -11.11
N LEU A 29 9.36 -7.31 -11.23
CA LEU A 29 8.02 -7.84 -10.93
C LEU A 29 7.62 -9.05 -11.78
N TYR A 30 8.25 -9.28 -12.94
CA TYR A 30 8.04 -10.51 -13.71
C TYR A 30 8.39 -11.77 -12.91
N LYS A 31 9.31 -11.68 -11.93
CA LYS A 31 9.68 -12.80 -11.05
C LYS A 31 8.49 -13.21 -10.20
N VAL A 32 7.76 -12.23 -9.62
CA VAL A 32 6.53 -12.47 -8.85
C VAL A 32 5.43 -13.04 -9.74
N LYS A 33 5.29 -12.55 -10.98
CA LYS A 33 4.34 -13.08 -11.95
C LYS A 33 4.61 -14.56 -12.29
N LYS A 34 5.89 -14.98 -12.36
CA LYS A 34 6.28 -16.38 -12.58
C LYS A 34 5.92 -17.30 -11.40
N LEU A 35 5.73 -16.75 -10.20
CA LEU A 35 5.28 -17.49 -9.02
C LEU A 35 3.76 -17.72 -9.00
N GLY A 36 3.03 -17.21 -10.00
CA GLY A 36 1.61 -17.43 -10.18
C GLY A 36 0.72 -16.27 -9.76
N ALA A 37 1.29 -15.11 -9.42
CA ALA A 37 0.51 -13.87 -9.32
C ALA A 37 -0.16 -13.58 -10.68
N ARG A 38 -1.48 -13.35 -10.66
CA ARG A 38 -2.27 -13.03 -11.86
C ARG A 38 -1.77 -11.74 -12.48
N ASP A 39 -1.72 -10.70 -11.65
CA ASP A 39 -1.19 -9.37 -11.95
C ASP A 39 -0.39 -8.89 -10.74
N VAL A 40 0.66 -8.12 -10.98
CA VAL A 40 1.55 -7.57 -9.95
C VAL A 40 2.08 -6.22 -10.44
N ALA A 41 2.17 -5.24 -9.54
CA ALA A 41 2.62 -3.90 -9.86
C ALA A 41 3.19 -3.17 -8.64
N LEU A 42 4.08 -2.21 -8.89
CA LEU A 42 4.46 -1.17 -7.94
C LEU A 42 3.34 -0.13 -7.90
N THR A 43 2.37 -0.33 -7.01
CA THR A 43 1.13 0.46 -6.97
C THR A 43 1.36 1.86 -6.43
N ASN A 44 2.17 2.01 -5.39
CA ASN A 44 2.38 3.29 -4.73
C ASN A 44 3.88 3.58 -4.60
N VAL A 45 4.18 4.86 -4.68
CA VAL A 45 5.47 5.46 -4.32
C VAL A 45 5.09 6.73 -3.59
N THR A 46 5.28 6.75 -2.28
CA THR A 46 4.86 7.84 -1.38
C THR A 46 6.09 8.25 -0.61
N GLY A 47 6.63 9.44 -0.87
CA GLY A 47 7.95 9.84 -0.35
C GLY A 47 9.02 8.81 -0.66
N ASP A 48 9.58 8.18 0.37
CA ASP A 48 10.56 7.10 0.31
C ASP A 48 9.99 5.68 0.37
N ASP A 49 8.70 5.54 0.67
CA ASP A 49 8.01 4.27 0.67
C ASP A 49 7.56 3.80 -0.71
N VAL A 50 7.64 2.49 -0.89
CA VAL A 50 7.09 1.78 -2.04
C VAL A 50 6.03 0.78 -1.60
N VAL A 51 4.97 0.61 -2.41
CA VAL A 51 4.00 -0.48 -2.22
C VAL A 51 3.93 -1.35 -3.46
N VAL A 52 4.22 -2.64 -3.31
CA VAL A 52 4.02 -3.65 -4.34
C VAL A 52 2.76 -4.44 -4.02
N SER A 53 1.82 -4.48 -4.97
CA SER A 53 0.58 -5.23 -4.83
C SER A 53 0.43 -6.30 -5.91
N ALA A 54 -0.21 -7.40 -5.56
CA ALA A 54 -0.48 -8.51 -6.47
C ALA A 54 -1.87 -9.13 -6.24
N PHE A 55 -2.52 -9.51 -7.33
CA PHE A 55 -3.70 -10.39 -7.29
C PHE A 55 -3.25 -11.85 -7.34
N VAL A 56 -3.66 -12.66 -6.38
CA VAL A 56 -3.11 -14.00 -6.16
C VAL A 56 -4.19 -14.98 -5.68
N GLU A 57 -4.10 -16.24 -6.09
CA GLU A 57 -4.94 -17.31 -5.51
C GLU A 57 -4.55 -17.63 -4.06
N ASP A 58 -5.51 -18.12 -3.29
CA ASP A 58 -5.35 -18.24 -1.82
C ASP A 58 -4.21 -19.21 -1.44
N ASP A 59 -4.00 -20.25 -2.25
CA ASP A 59 -2.97 -21.27 -2.10
C ASP A 59 -1.57 -20.81 -2.52
N LEU A 60 -1.46 -19.68 -3.23
CA LEU A 60 -0.20 -19.09 -3.69
C LEU A 60 0.24 -17.87 -2.87
N LEU A 61 -0.56 -17.45 -1.89
CA LEU A 61 -0.34 -16.23 -1.11
C LEU A 61 1.05 -16.19 -0.46
N GLU A 62 1.46 -17.26 0.21
CA GLU A 62 2.76 -17.32 0.92
C GLU A 62 3.94 -17.17 -0.05
N ILE A 63 3.92 -17.93 -1.15
CA ILE A 63 5.00 -17.91 -2.16
C ILE A 63 5.07 -16.55 -2.87
N VAL A 64 3.91 -15.94 -3.15
CA VAL A 64 3.85 -14.62 -3.80
C VAL A 64 4.32 -13.51 -2.86
N ASN A 65 3.91 -13.53 -1.58
CA ASN A 65 4.40 -12.58 -0.59
C ASN A 65 5.91 -12.67 -0.41
N GLU A 66 6.46 -13.88 -0.29
CA GLU A 66 7.91 -14.12 -0.25
C GLU A 66 8.59 -13.58 -1.53
N GLY A 67 7.98 -13.83 -2.69
CA GLY A 67 8.44 -13.33 -3.97
C GLY A 67 8.50 -11.80 -4.06
N ILE A 68 7.49 -11.11 -3.53
CA ILE A 68 7.46 -9.64 -3.45
C ILE A 68 8.60 -9.14 -2.56
N VAL A 69 8.76 -9.72 -1.36
CA VAL A 69 9.84 -9.37 -0.43
C VAL A 69 11.22 -9.60 -1.05
N ASN A 70 11.39 -10.69 -1.81
CA ASN A 70 12.64 -10.95 -2.52
C ASN A 70 12.93 -9.89 -3.59
N VAL A 71 11.92 -9.45 -4.35
CA VAL A 71 12.10 -8.34 -5.31
C VAL A 71 12.49 -7.05 -4.58
N LEU A 72 11.86 -6.74 -3.45
CA LEU A 72 12.21 -5.57 -2.63
C LEU A 72 13.66 -5.67 -2.13
N LYS A 73 14.07 -6.81 -1.56
CA LYS A 73 15.45 -7.08 -1.10
C LYS A 73 16.50 -6.93 -2.21
N GLU A 74 16.20 -7.43 -3.40
CA GLU A 74 17.12 -7.33 -4.54
C GLU A 74 17.22 -5.91 -5.12
N SER A 75 16.18 -5.09 -4.93
CA SER A 75 16.10 -3.73 -5.47
C SER A 75 16.52 -2.65 -4.46
N ALA A 76 16.53 -2.99 -3.18
CA ALA A 76 16.81 -2.14 -2.04
C ALA A 76 18.11 -1.33 -2.19
N GLU A 77 18.02 -0.02 -1.96
CA GLU A 77 19.20 0.83 -1.79
C GLU A 77 19.72 0.76 -0.35
N ASN A 78 18.81 0.59 0.60
CA ASN A 78 19.03 0.21 1.99
C ASN A 78 18.04 -0.92 2.32
N LEU A 79 18.44 -1.86 3.17
CA LEU A 79 17.50 -2.89 3.61
C LEU A 79 16.32 -2.29 4.37
N GLY A 80 16.51 -1.19 5.12
CA GLY A 80 15.43 -0.49 5.84
C GLY A 80 14.51 -1.47 6.57
N ASP A 81 13.22 -1.34 6.28
CA ASP A 81 12.12 -2.18 6.79
C ASP A 81 12.32 -3.69 6.61
N LEU A 82 13.05 -4.11 5.58
CA LEU A 82 13.29 -5.53 5.33
C LEU A 82 14.13 -6.16 6.46
N SER A 83 14.84 -5.34 7.24
CA SER A 83 15.66 -5.77 8.38
C SER A 83 14.82 -6.13 9.61
N GLY A 84 13.61 -5.58 9.74
CA GLY A 84 12.69 -5.89 10.85
C GLY A 84 11.98 -7.22 10.73
N ILE A 85 12.03 -7.85 9.55
CA ILE A 85 11.39 -9.15 9.31
C ILE A 85 12.11 -10.24 10.10
N SER A 86 11.39 -10.88 11.01
CA SER A 86 11.90 -11.97 11.84
C SER A 86 11.17 -13.29 11.61
N GLN A 87 11.85 -14.41 11.87
CA GLN A 87 11.21 -15.73 11.89
C GLN A 87 10.49 -16.03 13.21
N THR A 88 10.74 -15.23 14.26
CA THR A 88 10.09 -15.34 15.57
C THR A 88 9.44 -14.01 15.98
N PRO A 89 8.33 -14.04 16.74
CA PRO A 89 7.70 -12.81 17.26
C PRO A 89 8.66 -11.93 18.07
N GLU A 90 9.55 -12.53 18.86
CA GLU A 90 10.44 -11.80 19.78
C GLU A 90 11.57 -11.06 19.06
N GLY A 91 11.91 -11.49 17.84
CA GLY A 91 12.92 -10.85 17.01
C GLY A 91 12.36 -9.81 16.04
N ALA A 92 11.03 -9.64 16.00
CA ALA A 92 10.38 -8.73 15.08
C ALA A 92 10.70 -7.27 15.45
N GLY A 93 11.21 -6.51 14.48
CA GLY A 93 11.44 -5.07 14.59
C GLY A 93 10.50 -4.27 13.68
N GLU A 94 10.70 -2.95 13.65
CA GLU A 94 10.15 -2.07 12.62
C GLU A 94 10.47 -2.64 11.23
N GLY A 95 9.41 -2.95 10.48
CA GLY A 95 9.58 -3.56 9.18
C GLY A 95 8.40 -3.38 8.26
N ILE A 96 8.32 -4.22 7.23
CA ILE A 96 7.37 -3.99 6.13
C ILE A 96 5.90 -3.90 6.57
N SER A 97 5.17 -3.02 5.90
CA SER A 97 3.72 -2.96 5.98
C SER A 97 3.05 -4.04 5.12
N TYR A 98 1.88 -4.50 5.56
CA TYR A 98 1.14 -5.56 4.88
C TYR A 98 -0.36 -5.28 4.84
N ALA A 99 -1.02 -5.57 3.73
CA ALA A 99 -2.47 -5.59 3.65
C ALA A 99 -2.91 -6.71 2.72
N GLU A 100 -4.02 -7.35 3.06
CA GLU A 100 -4.69 -8.29 2.18
C GLU A 100 -6.19 -8.03 2.19
N SER A 101 -6.86 -8.35 1.09
CA SER A 101 -8.31 -8.25 1.00
C SER A 101 -8.87 -9.25 0.00
N THR A 102 -10.07 -9.72 0.24
CA THR A 102 -10.74 -10.74 -0.57
C THR A 102 -11.14 -10.16 -1.92
N VAL A 103 -10.90 -10.92 -2.97
CA VAL A 103 -11.29 -10.56 -4.33
C VAL A 103 -12.32 -11.55 -4.83
N ARG A 104 -13.36 -11.04 -5.47
CA ARG A 104 -14.35 -11.88 -6.13
C ARG A 104 -13.79 -12.55 -7.37
N LYS A 105 -13.94 -13.88 -7.44
CA LYS A 105 -13.36 -14.73 -8.50
C LYS A 105 -14.13 -14.70 -9.83
N ASP A 106 -15.34 -14.14 -9.87
CA ASP A 106 -16.22 -14.20 -11.04
C ASP A 106 -15.96 -13.11 -12.10
N ARG A 107 -14.96 -12.24 -11.90
CA ARG A 107 -14.66 -11.10 -12.76
C ARG A 107 -13.18 -10.70 -12.74
N TYR A 108 -12.82 -9.71 -13.56
CA TYR A 108 -11.51 -9.06 -13.45
C TYR A 108 -11.40 -8.34 -12.11
N PRO A 109 -10.27 -8.49 -11.41
CA PRO A 109 -10.10 -7.90 -10.11
C PRO A 109 -9.70 -6.42 -10.23
N ASP A 110 -10.40 -5.58 -9.49
CA ASP A 110 -10.14 -4.14 -9.38
C ASP A 110 -9.95 -3.80 -7.90
N ALA A 111 -8.93 -2.99 -7.61
CA ALA A 111 -8.63 -2.57 -6.24
C ALA A 111 -8.21 -1.10 -6.16
N ILE A 112 -8.39 -0.53 -4.98
CA ILE A 112 -7.84 0.75 -4.56
C ILE A 112 -6.78 0.45 -3.51
N VAL A 113 -5.58 0.99 -3.69
CA VAL A 113 -4.44 0.84 -2.78
C VAL A 113 -4.00 2.22 -2.30
N LEU A 114 -3.99 2.41 -0.98
CA LEU A 114 -3.43 3.59 -0.34
C LEU A 114 -2.13 3.20 0.34
N GLY A 115 -1.06 3.93 0.03
CA GLY A 115 0.22 3.84 0.73
C GLY A 115 0.47 5.14 1.47
N PHE A 116 0.69 5.04 2.78
CA PHE A 116 0.98 6.15 3.67
C PHE A 116 2.47 6.21 3.95
N ASP A 117 2.95 7.42 4.23
CA ASP A 117 4.32 7.73 4.67
C ASP A 117 4.20 8.86 5.70
N THR A 118 5.01 8.80 6.76
CA THR A 118 5.02 9.79 7.83
C THR A 118 6.40 10.37 8.14
N TYR A 119 6.43 11.66 8.48
CA TYR A 119 7.58 12.27 9.17
C TYR A 119 7.12 13.02 10.42
N GLY A 120 7.21 12.38 11.58
CA GLY A 120 6.74 12.88 12.87
C GLY A 120 5.23 12.70 13.12
N GLY A 121 4.53 11.98 12.24
CA GLY A 121 3.10 11.67 12.30
C GLY A 121 2.77 10.26 12.81
N GLU A 122 3.77 9.50 13.26
CA GLU A 122 3.67 8.14 13.77
C GLU A 122 2.58 7.98 14.85
N PRO A 123 2.35 8.95 15.76
CA PRO A 123 1.30 8.84 16.76
C PRO A 123 -0.14 8.80 16.22
N PHE A 124 -0.37 9.15 14.95
CA PHE A 124 -1.73 9.24 14.39
C PHE A 124 -1.90 8.64 12.98
N VAL A 125 -0.84 8.24 12.30
CA VAL A 125 -0.90 7.65 10.94
C VAL A 125 -1.81 6.40 10.86
N ALA A 126 -1.78 5.55 11.89
CA ALA A 126 -2.68 4.40 11.98
C ALA A 126 -4.17 4.80 12.07
N ASP A 127 -4.49 5.88 12.80
CA ASP A 127 -5.85 6.41 12.88
C ASP A 127 -6.32 6.96 11.53
N VAL A 128 -5.41 7.62 10.79
CA VAL A 128 -5.70 8.08 9.42
C VAL A 128 -6.00 6.90 8.51
N ALA A 129 -5.15 5.88 8.49
CA ALA A 129 -5.37 4.67 7.71
C ALA A 129 -6.70 3.98 8.07
N ASN A 130 -6.98 3.82 9.37
CA ASN A 130 -8.22 3.23 9.87
C ASN A 130 -9.46 4.05 9.49
N SER A 131 -9.37 5.38 9.44
CA SER A 131 -10.47 6.22 8.96
C SER A 131 -10.83 5.95 7.49
N THR A 132 -9.85 5.58 6.67
CA THR A 132 -10.10 5.20 5.26
C THR A 132 -10.77 3.84 5.14
N ILE A 133 -10.41 2.90 6.02
CA ILE A 133 -11.06 1.58 6.12
C ILE A 133 -12.53 1.78 6.51
N ASP A 134 -12.80 2.57 7.55
CA ASP A 134 -14.16 2.88 8.01
C ASP A 134 -14.99 3.55 6.91
N ALA A 135 -14.39 4.45 6.13
CA ALA A 135 -15.08 5.12 5.04
C ALA A 135 -15.47 4.18 3.89
N ALA A 136 -14.65 3.17 3.59
CA ALA A 136 -14.96 2.17 2.58
C ALA A 136 -15.97 1.13 3.08
N LYS A 137 -15.87 0.73 4.35
CA LYS A 137 -16.58 -0.42 4.91
C LYS A 137 -18.10 -0.28 4.75
N GLY A 138 -18.70 -1.30 4.14
CA GLY A 138 -20.15 -1.34 3.90
C GLY A 138 -20.64 -0.47 2.74
N MET A 139 -19.75 0.19 1.98
CA MET A 139 -20.13 0.86 0.75
C MET A 139 -20.66 -0.12 -0.30
N LYS A 140 -21.65 0.32 -1.07
CA LYS A 140 -22.19 -0.45 -2.20
C LYS A 140 -21.08 -0.75 -3.22
N ASN A 141 -21.05 -1.97 -3.74
CA ASN A 141 -20.07 -2.46 -4.71
C ASN A 141 -18.62 -2.54 -4.20
N LEU A 142 -18.40 -2.43 -2.88
CA LEU A 142 -17.17 -2.90 -2.25
C LEU A 142 -17.28 -4.43 -2.08
N THR A 143 -16.26 -5.17 -2.49
CA THR A 143 -16.16 -6.61 -2.16
C THR A 143 -15.65 -6.78 -0.73
N ASP A 144 -14.51 -6.16 -0.45
CA ASP A 144 -13.82 -6.27 0.84
C ASP A 144 -12.85 -5.08 1.03
N VAL A 145 -12.38 -4.87 2.25
CA VAL A 145 -11.34 -3.90 2.60
C VAL A 145 -10.40 -4.53 3.62
N SER A 146 -9.13 -4.13 3.63
CA SER A 146 -8.13 -4.67 4.55
C SER A 146 -8.54 -4.49 6.02
N ASP A 147 -8.02 -5.36 6.87
CA ASP A 147 -8.19 -5.26 8.32
C ASP A 147 -7.64 -3.95 8.88
N TYR A 148 -8.14 -3.56 10.05
CA TYR A 148 -7.64 -2.39 10.77
C TYR A 148 -6.14 -2.51 11.06
N ILE A 149 -5.47 -1.36 11.01
CA ILE A 149 -4.10 -1.19 11.47
C ILE A 149 -4.13 -1.21 13.00
N GLU A 150 -3.49 -2.22 13.58
CA GLU A 150 -3.42 -2.45 15.02
C GLU A 150 -1.96 -2.44 15.47
N SER A 151 -1.68 -1.82 16.61
CA SER A 151 -0.35 -1.84 17.23
C SER A 151 -0.09 -3.20 17.90
N LYS A 152 0.21 -4.21 17.07
CA LYS A 152 0.56 -5.57 17.49
C LYS A 152 1.57 -6.20 16.54
N ILE A 153 2.32 -7.18 17.06
CA ILE A 153 3.17 -8.02 16.22
C ILE A 153 2.28 -8.72 15.18
N ARG A 154 2.70 -8.66 13.91
CA ARG A 154 1.95 -9.22 12.80
C ARG A 154 2.74 -10.30 12.10
N LYS A 155 2.12 -11.45 11.89
CA LYS A 155 2.64 -12.51 11.01
C LYS A 155 2.18 -12.27 9.59
N ILE A 156 3.13 -12.14 8.66
CA ILE A 156 2.89 -12.03 7.23
C ILE A 156 3.05 -13.42 6.60
N PRO A 157 2.02 -13.97 5.93
CA PRO A 157 2.07 -15.30 5.31
C PRO A 157 3.25 -15.43 4.36
N GLY A 158 4.05 -16.50 4.52
CA GLY A 158 5.24 -16.78 3.70
C GLY A 158 6.48 -15.92 3.98
N VAL A 159 6.39 -14.92 4.87
CA VAL A 159 7.49 -13.96 5.08
C VAL A 159 8.07 -14.06 6.49
N GLY A 160 7.26 -13.84 7.52
CA GLY A 160 7.76 -13.75 8.90
C GLY A 160 6.89 -12.86 9.79
N TYR A 161 7.49 -12.31 10.83
CA TYR A 161 6.88 -11.41 11.80
C TYR A 161 7.49 -10.01 11.69
N VAL A 162 6.65 -8.99 11.83
CA VAL A 162 7.02 -7.57 11.96
C VAL A 162 6.44 -7.00 13.25
N SER A 163 7.09 -5.99 13.83
CA SER A 163 6.70 -5.40 15.11
C SER A 163 5.57 -4.38 14.95
N PRO A 164 5.00 -3.88 16.06
CA PRO A 164 4.07 -2.75 16.05
C PRO A 164 4.70 -1.39 15.71
N GLU A 165 6.03 -1.33 15.55
CA GLU A 165 6.76 -0.08 15.27
C GLU A 165 6.67 0.33 13.80
N THR A 166 6.25 -0.58 12.90
CA THR A 166 5.91 -0.24 11.51
C THR A 166 4.87 0.88 11.47
N ASP A 167 5.23 2.00 10.84
CA ASP A 167 4.53 3.28 10.89
C ASP A 167 4.04 3.78 9.52
N ASP A 168 4.35 3.07 8.42
CA ASP A 168 3.89 3.41 7.06
C ASP A 168 2.79 2.45 6.56
N PRO A 169 1.54 2.56 7.05
CA PRO A 169 0.49 1.59 6.77
C PRO A 169 0.15 1.53 5.28
N VAL A 170 -0.38 0.38 4.88
CA VAL A 170 -0.99 0.16 3.56
C VAL A 170 -2.44 -0.25 3.76
N VAL A 171 -3.34 0.32 2.97
CA VAL A 171 -4.77 -0.01 2.97
C VAL A 171 -5.19 -0.45 1.57
N VAL A 172 -5.96 -1.54 1.50
CA VAL A 172 -6.45 -2.07 0.22
C VAL A 172 -7.95 -2.30 0.28
N ALA A 173 -8.67 -1.83 -0.74
CA ALA A 173 -10.10 -2.05 -0.93
C ALA A 173 -10.36 -2.69 -2.29
N THR A 174 -11.13 -3.77 -2.33
CA THR A 174 -11.47 -4.48 -3.57
C THR A 174 -12.87 -4.11 -4.04
N VAL A 175 -13.03 -3.90 -5.34
CA VAL A 175 -14.24 -3.30 -5.91
C VAL A 175 -14.93 -4.29 -6.85
N GLU A 176 -16.26 -4.36 -6.76
CA GLU A 176 -17.07 -5.24 -7.60
C GLU A 176 -17.29 -4.68 -9.00
N ASN A 177 -17.51 -3.37 -9.11
CA ASN A 177 -17.81 -2.69 -10.36
C ASN A 177 -16.85 -1.51 -10.53
N ILE A 178 -16.11 -1.50 -11.63
CA ILE A 178 -15.22 -0.42 -12.09
C ILE A 178 -15.83 0.99 -11.93
N GLU A 179 -17.13 1.16 -12.18
CA GLU A 179 -17.83 2.45 -12.05
C GLU A 179 -17.84 2.98 -10.59
N SER A 180 -17.66 2.07 -9.62
CA SER A 180 -17.65 2.39 -8.18
C SER A 180 -16.27 2.74 -7.65
N VAL A 181 -15.19 2.50 -8.42
CA VAL A 181 -13.81 2.84 -8.03
C VAL A 181 -13.72 4.32 -7.66
N GLY A 182 -14.27 5.20 -8.49
CA GLY A 182 -14.23 6.64 -8.22
C GLY A 182 -14.98 7.04 -6.93
N VAL A 183 -16.09 6.38 -6.62
CA VAL A 183 -16.91 6.68 -5.44
C VAL A 183 -16.22 6.19 -4.17
N ILE A 184 -15.79 4.92 -4.15
CA ILE A 184 -15.12 4.31 -3.00
C ILE A 184 -13.78 5.01 -2.74
N ALA A 185 -12.97 5.23 -3.78
CA ALA A 185 -11.70 5.93 -3.64
C ALA A 185 -11.88 7.35 -3.11
N SER A 186 -12.88 8.10 -3.62
CA SER A 186 -13.12 9.47 -3.12
C SER A 186 -13.57 9.49 -1.67
N ALA A 187 -14.32 8.49 -1.21
CA ALA A 187 -14.69 8.36 0.20
C ALA A 187 -13.46 8.08 1.08
N MET A 188 -12.62 7.12 0.68
CA MET A 188 -11.38 6.79 1.39
C MET A 188 -10.40 7.98 1.44
N ILE A 189 -10.15 8.61 0.30
CA ILE A 189 -9.28 9.80 0.19
C ILE A 189 -9.86 10.96 1.01
N GLY A 190 -11.18 11.19 0.93
CA GLY A 190 -11.84 12.24 1.70
C GLY A 190 -11.77 12.03 3.20
N ALA A 191 -11.89 10.78 3.66
CA ALA A 191 -11.72 10.43 5.07
C ALA A 191 -10.30 10.67 5.56
N ALA A 192 -9.27 10.24 4.78
CA ALA A 192 -7.88 10.55 5.10
C ALA A 192 -7.65 12.06 5.22
N LEU A 193 -8.06 12.84 4.21
CA LEU A 193 -7.91 14.30 4.18
C LEU A 193 -8.74 15.05 5.23
N GLY A 194 -9.74 14.41 5.82
CA GLY A 194 -10.50 14.96 6.94
C GLY A 194 -9.68 15.06 8.24
N ASN A 195 -8.58 14.30 8.32
CA ASN A 195 -7.66 14.35 9.44
C ASN A 195 -6.70 15.55 9.33
N LYS A 196 -6.26 16.05 10.48
CA LYS A 196 -5.34 17.20 10.54
C LYS A 196 -3.95 16.80 10.02
N ASN A 197 -3.31 17.71 9.27
CA ASN A 197 -1.94 17.54 8.76
C ASN A 197 -1.76 16.29 7.87
N VAL A 198 -2.80 15.91 7.12
CA VAL A 198 -2.73 14.81 6.14
C VAL A 198 -2.82 15.37 4.73
N TYR A 199 -1.95 14.90 3.83
CA TYR A 199 -1.87 15.40 2.46
C TYR A 199 -1.90 14.26 1.45
N LEU A 200 -2.82 14.37 0.48
CA LEU A 200 -2.82 13.51 -0.70
C LEU A 200 -1.73 13.99 -1.66
N VAL A 201 -0.84 13.09 -2.05
CA VAL A 201 0.24 13.37 -2.99
C VAL A 201 0.14 12.48 -4.23
N LYS A 202 0.72 12.95 -5.35
CA LYS A 202 0.84 12.15 -6.56
C LYS A 202 1.88 11.04 -6.34
N ARG A 203 1.72 9.91 -7.02
CA ARG A 203 2.70 8.82 -6.99
C ARG A 203 4.09 9.34 -7.38
N GLY A 204 5.09 9.05 -6.56
CA GLY A 204 6.49 9.48 -6.76
C GLY A 204 6.79 10.89 -6.25
N THR A 205 5.87 11.51 -5.51
CA THR A 205 6.14 12.78 -4.82
C THR A 205 7.04 12.53 -3.63
N THR A 206 8.11 13.31 -3.49
CA THR A 206 9.03 13.26 -2.34
C THR A 206 8.38 13.79 -1.07
N CYS A 207 8.83 13.33 0.10
CA CYS A 207 8.40 13.76 1.42
C CYS A 207 8.95 15.17 1.74
N ASN A 208 8.43 16.20 1.07
CA ASN A 208 8.76 17.62 1.31
C ASN A 208 7.75 18.30 2.25
N VAL A 209 7.28 17.58 3.28
CA VAL A 209 6.20 18.05 4.15
C VAL A 209 6.71 18.62 5.46
N LEU A 210 5.79 19.26 6.21
CA LEU A 210 6.10 19.81 7.52
C LEU A 210 6.24 18.66 8.53
N PRO A 211 7.26 18.67 9.42
CA PRO A 211 7.33 17.71 10.51
C PRO A 211 6.00 17.64 11.29
N GLY A 212 5.57 16.44 11.66
CA GLY A 212 4.27 16.21 12.29
C GLY A 212 3.11 16.10 11.28
N SER A 213 3.39 15.51 10.11
CA SER A 213 2.38 15.28 9.06
C SER A 213 2.47 13.88 8.48
N VAL A 214 1.40 13.51 7.78
CA VAL A 214 1.27 12.25 7.04
C VAL A 214 1.01 12.59 5.58
N ILE A 215 1.70 11.92 4.67
CA ILE A 215 1.36 11.92 3.25
C ILE A 215 0.81 10.57 2.84
N PHE A 216 0.01 10.56 1.79
CA PHE A 216 -0.43 9.30 1.21
C PHE A 216 -0.62 9.44 -0.29
N SER A 217 -0.32 8.38 -1.02
CA SER A 217 -0.69 8.24 -2.44
C SER A 217 -1.85 7.25 -2.58
N ALA A 218 -2.70 7.49 -3.57
CA ALA A 218 -3.86 6.66 -3.84
C ALA A 218 -3.79 6.12 -5.26
N THR A 219 -3.93 4.80 -5.41
CA THR A 219 -3.81 4.11 -6.69
C THR A 219 -5.01 3.23 -6.94
N ALA A 220 -5.57 3.30 -8.13
CA ALA A 220 -6.45 2.26 -8.66
C ALA A 220 -5.59 1.23 -9.41
N PHE A 221 -5.68 -0.02 -8.98
CA PHE A 221 -5.02 -1.17 -9.62
C PHE A 221 -6.07 -2.02 -10.33
N MET A 222 -6.11 -1.90 -11.65
CA MET A 222 -7.24 -2.39 -12.46
C MET A 222 -6.74 -3.00 -13.76
N ASN A 223 -7.06 -4.29 -13.97
CA ASN A 223 -6.65 -5.04 -15.16
C ASN A 223 -5.16 -4.87 -15.50
N GLY A 224 -4.29 -4.96 -14.49
CA GLY A 224 -2.84 -4.79 -14.64
C GLY A 224 -2.35 -3.34 -14.79
N ASN A 225 -3.26 -2.35 -14.84
CA ASN A 225 -2.91 -0.93 -14.97
C ASN A 225 -2.91 -0.22 -13.63
N ILE A 226 -2.04 0.78 -13.52
CA ILE A 226 -1.86 1.63 -12.34
C ILE A 226 -2.31 3.03 -12.68
N ILE A 227 -3.33 3.50 -11.97
CA ILE A 227 -3.93 4.81 -12.17
C ILE A 227 -3.75 5.60 -10.88
N ASP A 228 -2.95 6.67 -10.94
CA ASP A 228 -2.82 7.62 -9.84
C ASP A 228 -4.14 8.38 -9.65
N LEU A 229 -4.76 8.19 -8.49
CA LEU A 229 -6.06 8.76 -8.13
C LEU A 229 -5.95 10.18 -7.56
N ALA A 230 -4.77 10.66 -7.20
CA ALA A 230 -4.58 12.03 -6.74
C ALA A 230 -4.94 13.05 -7.84
N VAL A 231 -4.53 12.76 -9.09
CA VAL A 231 -4.79 13.61 -10.25
C VAL A 231 -6.30 13.79 -10.53
N PRO A 232 -7.11 12.72 -10.72
CA PRO A 232 -8.55 12.89 -10.93
C PRO A 232 -9.27 13.42 -9.68
N PHE A 233 -8.82 13.09 -8.47
CA PHE A 233 -9.41 13.61 -7.24
C PHE A 233 -9.24 15.14 -7.15
N GLU A 234 -8.01 15.66 -7.25
CA GLU A 234 -7.74 17.11 -7.26
C GLU A 234 -8.56 17.84 -8.33
N ASN A 235 -8.70 17.25 -9.52
CA ASN A 235 -9.46 17.87 -10.60
C ASN A 235 -10.96 17.97 -10.30
N LYS A 236 -11.53 17.00 -9.57
CA LYS A 236 -12.96 16.94 -9.25
C LYS A 236 -13.34 17.71 -7.99
N THR A 237 -12.44 17.84 -7.03
CA THR A 237 -12.72 18.45 -5.72
C THR A 237 -12.37 19.93 -5.62
N ARG A 238 -11.79 20.52 -6.68
CA ARG A 238 -11.60 21.97 -6.76
C ARG A 238 -12.93 22.70 -6.65
N ILE A 239 -13.10 23.41 -5.53
CA ILE A 239 -14.30 24.20 -5.26
C ILE A 239 -14.38 25.42 -6.19
N LEU A 240 -13.25 26.04 -6.53
CA LEU A 240 -13.15 27.19 -7.44
C LEU A 240 -11.88 27.08 -8.31
N ARG A 241 -11.94 27.59 -9.55
CA ARG A 241 -10.80 27.73 -10.47
C ARG A 241 -10.35 29.18 -10.54
#